data_AF-A0A1X0QGI3-F1
#
_entry.id   AF-A0A1X0QGI3-F1
#
_cell.length_a   1.000
_cell.length_b   1.000
_cell.length_c   1.000
_cell.angle_alpha   90.00
_cell.angle_beta   90.00
_cell.angle_gamma   90.00
#
_symmetry.space_group_name_H-M   'P 1'
#
loop_
_entity.id
_entity.type
_entity.pdbx_description
1 polymer ?
#
loop_
_entity_poly.entity_id
_entity_poly.type
_entity_poly.pdbx_seq_one_letter_code
_entity_poly.pdbx_strand_id
1 'polypeptide(L)'
;MIFKNKKVSVSSTPGKTKHLQTVNGSKFTLLDCPGLVFPKHSKLTLLFMGVINSEQIYDLMSFEKDVLSVIGIPNIIKAYNLDETKLKNNDILDLVEKYKGVNRSRCLKMIITDFALGQKNFSD
;
A
#
# COMPACT_ATOMS: atom_id res chain seq x y z
N MET A 1 8.59 -8.84 21.62
CA MET A 1 7.38 -9.63 21.30
C MET A 1 6.67 -9.96 22.61
N ILE A 2 5.44 -9.48 22.81
CA ILE A 2 4.75 -9.54 24.13
C ILE A 2 4.26 -10.97 24.45
N PHE A 3 3.59 -11.62 23.49
CA PHE A 3 3.23 -13.04 23.56
C PHE A 3 4.10 -13.83 22.58
N LYS A 4 4.68 -14.97 22.99
CA LYS A 4 5.52 -15.84 22.13
C LYS A 4 4.70 -16.67 21.10
N ASN A 5 3.41 -16.40 20.96
CA ASN A 5 2.51 -17.03 20.00
C ASN A 5 1.44 -16.05 19.52
N LYS A 6 0.85 -16.32 18.35
CA LYS A 6 -0.22 -15.52 17.78
C LYS A 6 -1.47 -15.57 18.67
N LYS A 7 -1.93 -14.40 19.13
CA LYS A 7 -3.13 -14.26 19.98
C LYS A 7 -4.31 -13.59 19.26
N VAL A 8 -4.02 -12.74 18.28
CA VAL A 8 -5.03 -12.04 17.49
C VAL A 8 -4.82 -12.31 16.00
N SER A 9 -5.89 -12.21 15.22
CA SER A 9 -5.80 -12.31 13.77
C SER A 9 -5.20 -11.04 13.17
N VAL A 10 -4.39 -11.18 12.12
CA VAL A 10 -3.74 -10.07 11.42
C VAL A 10 -4.06 -10.14 9.93
N SER A 11 -4.01 -9.00 9.24
CA SER A 11 -4.15 -8.87 7.78
C SER A 11 -3.26 -7.73 7.31
N SER A 12 -2.80 -7.78 6.06
CA SER A 12 -2.18 -6.63 5.37
C SER A 12 -3.21 -5.60 4.94
N THR A 13 -4.49 -5.96 4.88
CA THR A 13 -5.59 -5.04 4.57
C THR A 13 -6.12 -4.35 5.82
N PRO A 14 -6.46 -3.05 5.75
CA PRO A 14 -7.08 -2.32 6.84
C PRO A 14 -8.39 -2.93 7.34
N GLY A 15 -8.74 -2.64 8.61
CA GLY A 15 -10.03 -3.02 9.19
C GLY A 15 -10.14 -4.47 9.68
N LYS A 16 -9.02 -5.13 9.97
CA LYS A 16 -9.05 -6.51 10.47
C LYS A 16 -9.66 -6.63 11.88
N THR A 17 -9.23 -5.78 12.81
CA THR A 17 -9.83 -5.67 14.15
C THR A 17 -11.05 -4.75 14.06
N LYS A 18 -12.25 -5.32 14.22
CA LYS A 18 -13.54 -4.59 14.10
C LYS A 18 -14.21 -4.31 15.44
N HIS A 19 -13.83 -5.04 16.47
CA HIS A 19 -14.36 -4.91 17.82
C HIS A 19 -13.21 -4.83 18.82
N LEU A 20 -13.46 -4.20 19.97
CA LEU A 20 -12.57 -4.25 21.10
C LEU A 20 -12.34 -5.70 21.52
N GLN A 21 -11.09 -6.11 21.67
CA GLN A 21 -10.73 -7.46 22.09
C GLN A 21 -9.74 -7.45 23.25
N THR A 22 -9.94 -8.37 24.18
CA THR A 22 -9.14 -8.50 25.39
C THR A 22 -8.17 -9.66 25.26
N VAL A 23 -6.87 -9.40 25.48
CA VAL A 23 -5.83 -10.41 25.51
C VAL A 23 -5.21 -10.44 26.91
N ASN A 24 -5.53 -11.47 27.68
CA ASN A 24 -5.03 -11.64 29.05
C ASN A 24 -3.60 -12.19 29.04
N GLY A 25 -2.70 -11.43 29.66
CA GLY A 25 -1.36 -11.87 30.04
C GLY A 25 -1.33 -12.40 31.47
N SER A 26 -0.17 -12.91 31.90
CA SER A 26 -0.01 -13.45 33.27
C SER A 26 -0.06 -12.38 34.36
N LYS A 27 0.32 -11.14 34.03
CA LYS A 27 0.39 -10.00 34.97
C LYS A 27 -0.21 -8.71 34.40
N PHE A 28 -0.86 -8.77 33.25
CA PHE A 28 -1.41 -7.62 32.55
C PHE A 28 -2.58 -8.03 31.66
N THR A 29 -3.38 -7.05 31.26
CA THR A 29 -4.43 -7.23 30.25
C THR A 29 -4.16 -6.24 29.13
N LEU A 30 -4.10 -6.73 27.89
CA LEU A 30 -4.06 -5.87 26.71
C LEU A 30 -5.47 -5.73 26.13
N LEU A 31 -5.78 -4.53 25.70
CA LEU A 31 -6.96 -4.22 24.89
C LEU A 31 -6.47 -3.87 23.50
N ASP A 32 -6.87 -4.66 22.51
CA ASP A 32 -6.65 -4.34 21.10
C ASP A 32 -7.95 -3.76 20.53
N CYS A 33 -7.86 -2.56 19.98
CA CYS A 33 -9.00 -1.76 19.54
C CYS A 33 -9.06 -1.69 18.02
N PRO A 34 -10.24 -1.43 17.44
CA PRO A 34 -10.32 -1.07 16.02
C PRO A 34 -9.49 0.18 15.71
N GLY A 35 -8.89 0.22 14.53
CA GLY A 35 -8.23 1.42 14.03
C GLY A 35 -9.24 2.53 13.77
N LEU A 36 -8.89 3.76 14.16
CA LEU A 36 -9.71 4.96 13.96
C LEU A 36 -8.96 5.96 13.07
N VAL A 37 -9.69 6.56 12.11
CA VAL A 37 -9.15 7.54 11.17
C VAL A 37 -10.04 8.77 11.20
N PHE A 38 -9.47 9.94 11.51
CA PHE A 38 -10.21 11.20 11.55
C PHE A 38 -10.33 11.82 10.15
N PRO A 39 -11.40 12.61 9.86
CA PRO A 39 -11.69 13.15 8.54
C PRO A 39 -10.82 14.38 8.16
N LYS A 40 -9.51 14.33 8.40
CA LYS A 40 -8.56 15.44 8.12
C LYS A 40 -7.68 15.22 6.90
N HIS A 41 -7.60 14.00 6.39
CA HIS A 41 -6.65 13.63 5.35
C HIS A 41 -7.33 13.44 4.00
N SER A 42 -6.64 13.78 2.92
CA SER A 42 -7.10 13.50 1.56
C SER A 42 -7.10 12.00 1.28
N LYS A 43 -7.92 11.56 0.31
CA LYS A 43 -8.00 10.16 -0.13
C LYS A 43 -6.64 9.59 -0.56
N LEU A 44 -5.84 10.37 -1.29
CA LEU A 44 -4.47 9.98 -1.68
C LEU A 44 -3.55 9.82 -0.48
N THR A 45 -3.62 10.73 0.50
CA THR A 45 -2.81 10.62 1.73
C THR A 45 -3.15 9.33 2.46
N LEU A 46 -4.43 9.02 2.62
CA LEU A 46 -4.89 7.80 3.29
C LEU A 46 -4.52 6.52 2.53
N LEU A 47 -4.44 6.57 1.20
CA LEU A 47 -3.90 5.47 0.37
C LEU A 47 -2.42 5.23 0.65
N PHE A 48 -1.59 6.28 0.62
CA PHE A 48 -0.16 6.17 0.87
C PHE A 48 0.17 5.72 2.29
N MET A 49 -0.69 6.06 3.26
CA MET A 49 -0.59 5.56 4.64
C MET A 49 -1.07 4.11 4.80
N GLY A 50 -1.55 3.46 3.73
CA GLY A 50 -2.09 2.11 3.79
C GLY A 50 -3.39 2.00 4.59
N VAL A 51 -4.13 3.09 4.76
CA VAL A 51 -5.37 3.16 5.55
C VAL A 51 -6.60 2.79 4.71
N ILE A 52 -6.59 3.13 3.42
CA ILE A 52 -7.64 2.74 2.46
C ILE A 52 -7.11 1.62 1.58
N ASN A 53 -7.97 0.64 1.28
CA ASN A 53 -7.64 -0.42 0.34
C ASN A 53 -7.71 0.10 -1.11
N SER A 54 -6.57 0.08 -1.81
CA SER A 54 -6.44 0.48 -3.22
C SER A 54 -7.38 -0.31 -4.15
N GLU A 55 -7.69 -1.57 -3.84
CA GLU A 55 -8.59 -2.41 -4.64
C GLU A 55 -10.01 -1.85 -4.68
N GLN A 56 -10.46 -1.17 -3.61
CA GLN A 56 -11.81 -0.62 -3.48
C GLN A 56 -11.98 0.75 -4.14
N ILE A 57 -10.92 1.33 -4.69
CA ILE A 57 -10.95 2.63 -5.35
C ILE A 57 -11.07 2.45 -6.86
N TYR A 58 -12.20 2.88 -7.43
CA TYR A 58 -12.51 2.72 -8.85
C TYR A 58 -11.93 3.86 -9.72
N ASP A 59 -11.87 5.06 -9.16
CA ASP A 59 -11.44 6.30 -9.81
C ASP A 59 -9.93 6.57 -9.68
N LEU A 60 -9.13 5.56 -9.26
CA LEU A 60 -7.71 5.75 -8.94
C LEU A 60 -6.90 6.32 -10.12
N MET A 61 -7.28 5.96 -11.36
CA MET A 61 -6.63 6.46 -12.58
C MET A 61 -6.69 7.98 -12.72
N SER A 62 -7.69 8.65 -12.12
CA SER A 62 -7.76 10.12 -12.12
C SER A 62 -6.60 10.77 -11.35
N PHE A 63 -5.93 10.00 -10.46
CA PHE A 63 -4.80 10.44 -9.66
C PHE A 63 -3.45 9.90 -10.15
N GLU A 64 -3.38 9.34 -11.36
CA GLU A 64 -2.16 8.73 -11.91
C GLU A 64 -0.93 9.64 -11.77
N LYS A 65 -1.05 10.89 -12.22
CA LYS A 65 0.07 11.86 -12.19
C LYS A 65 0.51 12.16 -10.76
N ASP A 66 -0.44 12.37 -9.85
CA ASP A 66 -0.14 12.66 -8.44
C ASP A 66 0.62 11.50 -7.81
N VAL A 67 0.13 10.28 -8.05
CA VAL A 67 0.75 9.04 -7.52
C VAL A 67 2.18 8.87 -8.01
N LEU A 68 2.38 9.00 -9.33
CA LEU A 68 3.70 8.87 -9.94
C LEU A 68 4.66 9.95 -9.44
N SER A 69 4.18 11.18 -9.21
CA SER A 69 5.01 12.27 -8.69
C SER A 69 5.42 12.04 -7.23
N VAL A 70 4.52 11.50 -6.39
CA VAL A 70 4.80 11.25 -4.97
C VAL A 70 5.82 10.12 -4.80
N ILE A 71 5.69 9.04 -5.57
CA ILE A 71 6.60 7.90 -5.46
C ILE A 71 7.92 8.19 -6.17
N GLY A 72 7.87 8.89 -7.31
CA GLY A 72 9.01 9.14 -8.17
C GLY A 72 9.23 8.02 -9.18
N ILE A 73 9.32 8.38 -10.46
CA ILE A 73 9.59 7.44 -11.56
C ILE A 73 10.90 6.63 -11.34
N PRO A 74 12.03 7.23 -10.92
CA PRO A 74 13.27 6.47 -10.68
C PRO A 74 13.10 5.37 -9.63
N ASN A 75 12.35 5.66 -8.57
CA ASN A 75 12.06 4.71 -7.49
C ASN A 75 11.20 3.55 -7.99
N ILE A 76 10.24 3.81 -8.88
CA ILE A 76 9.43 2.77 -9.51
C ILE A 76 10.29 1.89 -10.42
N ILE A 77 11.15 2.49 -11.25
CA ILE A 77 12.07 1.76 -12.13
C ILE A 77 12.94 0.80 -11.30
N LYS A 78 13.52 1.28 -10.21
CA LYS A 78 14.32 0.46 -9.28
C LYS A 78 13.48 -0.63 -8.61
N ALA A 79 12.33 -0.28 -8.03
CA ALA A 79 11.48 -1.22 -7.29
C ALA A 79 10.97 -2.38 -8.17
N TYR A 80 10.78 -2.14 -9.46
CA TYR A 80 10.31 -3.13 -10.42
C TYR A 80 11.42 -3.68 -11.35
N ASN A 81 12.69 -3.29 -11.15
CA ASN A 81 13.83 -3.64 -12.01
C ASN A 81 13.53 -3.42 -13.50
N LEU A 82 13.01 -2.23 -13.82
CA LEU A 82 12.65 -1.85 -15.19
C LEU A 82 13.86 -1.29 -15.95
N ASP A 83 13.81 -1.42 -17.26
CA ASP A 83 14.81 -0.85 -18.16
C ASP A 83 14.49 0.62 -18.46
N GLU A 84 15.24 1.53 -17.84
CA GLU A 84 15.08 2.98 -17.99
C GLU A 84 15.19 3.46 -19.44
N THR A 85 15.97 2.76 -20.29
CA THR A 85 16.14 3.16 -21.69
C THR A 85 14.84 3.11 -22.47
N LYS A 86 13.90 2.25 -22.06
CA LYS A 86 12.60 2.08 -22.71
C LYS A 86 11.59 3.18 -22.35
N LEU A 87 11.86 3.97 -21.31
CA LEU A 87 11.00 5.09 -20.89
C LEU A 87 10.97 6.23 -21.91
N LYS A 88 12.03 6.38 -22.73
CA LYS A 88 12.03 7.40 -23.79
C LYS A 88 10.92 7.20 -24.82
N ASN A 89 10.50 5.94 -25.00
CA ASN A 89 9.55 5.54 -26.04
C ASN A 89 8.22 5.01 -25.46
N ASN A 90 8.11 4.84 -24.14
CA ASN A 90 6.93 4.26 -23.48
C ASN A 90 6.68 4.98 -22.15
N ASP A 91 5.43 5.01 -21.72
CA ASP A 91 5.11 5.48 -20.38
C ASP A 91 5.49 4.46 -19.29
N ILE A 92 5.71 4.92 -18.06
CA ILE A 92 6.12 4.06 -16.94
C ILE A 92 5.10 2.96 -16.65
N LEU A 93 3.79 3.25 -16.75
CA LEU A 93 2.78 2.22 -16.52
C LEU A 93 2.75 1.19 -17.65
N ASP A 94 3.10 1.56 -18.89
CA ASP A 94 3.22 0.59 -20.00
C ASP A 94 4.40 -0.36 -19.77
N LEU A 95 5.49 0.14 -19.17
CA LEU A 95 6.64 -0.69 -18.78
C LEU A 95 6.25 -1.67 -17.66
N VAL A 96 5.52 -1.19 -16.65
CA VAL A 96 5.03 -2.03 -15.55
C VAL A 96 4.00 -3.06 -16.06
N GLU A 97 3.11 -2.66 -16.97
CA GLU A 97 2.14 -3.54 -17.62
C GLU A 97 2.84 -4.67 -18.39
N LYS A 98 3.87 -4.36 -19.17
CA LYS A 98 4.69 -5.37 -19.87
C LYS A 98 5.43 -6.29 -18.89
N TYR A 99 5.93 -5.76 -17.77
CA TYR A 99 6.65 -6.54 -16.76
C TYR A 99 5.73 -7.46 -15.94
N LYS A 100 4.53 -7.01 -15.60
CA LYS A 100 3.57 -7.75 -14.75
C LYS A 100 2.50 -8.52 -15.52
N GLY A 101 2.25 -8.17 -16.78
CA GLY A 101 1.17 -8.73 -17.59
C GLY A 101 -0.23 -8.33 -17.09
N VAL A 102 -0.38 -7.11 -16.56
CA VAL A 102 -1.66 -6.60 -16.03
C VAL A 102 -1.97 -5.22 -16.59
N ASN A 103 -3.26 -4.88 -16.71
CA ASN A 103 -3.68 -3.58 -17.26
C ASN A 103 -3.16 -2.37 -16.43
N ARG A 104 -3.10 -1.19 -17.06
CA ARG A 104 -2.70 0.08 -16.41
C ARG A 104 -3.36 0.36 -15.06
N SER A 105 -4.68 0.18 -14.93
CA SER A 105 -5.40 0.44 -13.67
C SER A 105 -4.88 -0.45 -12.53
N ARG A 106 -4.65 -1.72 -12.83
CA ARG A 106 -4.07 -2.67 -11.90
C ARG A 106 -2.59 -2.37 -11.62
N CYS A 107 -1.83 -1.92 -12.60
CA CYS A 107 -0.46 -1.44 -12.39
C CYS A 107 -0.42 -0.32 -11.35
N LEU A 108 -1.27 0.70 -11.50
CA LEU A 108 -1.31 1.82 -10.56
C LEU A 108 -1.70 1.38 -9.14
N LYS A 109 -2.71 0.49 -9.01
CA LYS A 109 -3.08 -0.11 -7.72
C LYS A 109 -1.93 -0.89 -7.09
N MET A 110 -1.22 -1.70 -7.87
CA MET A 110 -0.08 -2.48 -7.40
C MET A 110 1.06 -1.58 -6.93
N ILE A 111 1.42 -0.56 -7.69
CA ILE A 111 2.50 0.39 -7.34
C ILE A 111 2.21 1.06 -5.99
N ILE A 112 1.00 1.60 -5.79
CA ILE A 112 0.61 2.23 -4.53
C ILE A 112 0.63 1.23 -3.38
N THR A 113 0.12 0.02 -3.61
CA THR A 113 0.03 -1.01 -2.56
C THR A 113 1.43 -1.48 -2.14
N ASP A 114 2.31 -1.72 -3.11
CA ASP A 114 3.69 -2.13 -2.87
C ASP A 114 4.46 -1.04 -2.12
N PHE A 115 4.21 0.23 -2.46
CA PHE A 115 4.81 1.39 -1.80
C PHE A 115 4.29 1.56 -0.37
N ALA A 116 2.97 1.64 -0.19
CA ALA A 116 2.34 1.90 1.12
C ALA A 116 2.59 0.79 2.14
N LEU A 117 2.67 -0.46 1.68
CA LEU A 117 2.94 -1.62 2.55
C LEU A 117 4.44 -1.94 2.67
N GLY A 118 5.33 -1.21 1.99
CA GLY A 118 6.77 -1.46 1.99
C GLY A 118 7.15 -2.84 1.46
N GLN A 119 6.37 -3.40 0.52
CA GLN A 119 6.63 -4.73 -0.05
C GLN A 119 7.81 -4.73 -1.02
N LYS A 120 8.13 -3.55 -1.59
CA LYS A 120 9.28 -3.32 -2.45
C LYS A 120 10.10 -2.16 -1.92
N ASN A 121 11.38 -2.15 -2.28
CA ASN A 121 12.26 -1.06 -1.92
C ASN A 121 12.15 0.06 -2.96
N PHE A 122 11.55 1.18 -2.54
CA PHE A 122 11.41 2.41 -3.32
C PHE A 122 12.39 3.51 -2.89
N SER A 123 13.32 3.24 -1.97
CA SER A 123 14.34 4.22 -1.57
C SER A 123 15.64 4.03 -2.36
N ASP A 124 16.49 5.06 -2.34
CA ASP A 124 17.89 5.00 -2.77
C ASP A 124 18.72 4.00 -1.95
#